data_AF-A0A8X6WRM8-F1
#
_entry.id   AF-A0A8X6WRM8-F1
#
_cell.length_a   1.000
_cell.length_b   1.000
_cell.length_c   1.000
_cell.angle_alpha   90.00
_cell.angle_beta   90.00
_cell.angle_gamma   90.00
#
_symmetry.space_group_name_H-M   'P 1'
#
loop_
_entity.id
_entity.type
_entity.pdbx_description
1 polymer ?
#
loop_
_entity_poly.entity_id
_entity_poly.type
_entity_poly.pdbx_seq_one_letter_code
_entity_poly.pdbx_strand_id
1 'polypeptide(L)'
;MSFTKHLTKIEFTLSKEISAEFNKEAKFEELLSLKSQLTEKLNELINADENIQLQIKISEMAADTYHRMKNIKIEGKEGEVNCKDIFANNLMEENEEFDFDRVRNLWPLETIGINPDNEVPLSDKEILKLFEQNTVYRHKRYETRLLWKEDSKELRSNYEIAKRRLLGLRKTFEKNEELYLKYDEIIKEHLRDGIIERVNMNLDKNINTGYFLPHHAVVRE
;
A
#
# COMPACT_ATOMS: atom_id res chain seq x y z
N MET A 1 52.55 1.34 53.19
CA MET A 1 51.53 1.96 52.29
C MET A 1 51.61 1.54 50.81
N SER A 2 52.55 0.68 50.36
CA SER A 2 52.71 0.33 48.93
C SER A 2 51.82 -0.84 48.45
N PHE A 3 51.64 -1.87 49.29
CA PHE A 3 50.94 -3.11 48.90
C PHE A 3 49.45 -2.91 48.66
N THR A 4 48.75 -2.15 49.50
CA THR A 4 47.31 -1.89 49.35
C THR A 4 46.98 -1.20 48.02
N LYS A 5 47.83 -0.26 47.57
CA LYS A 5 47.65 0.43 46.29
C LYS A 5 47.85 -0.51 45.08
N HIS A 6 48.78 -1.45 45.19
CA HIS A 6 49.02 -2.45 44.15
C HIS A 6 47.88 -3.47 44.09
N LEU A 7 47.40 -3.93 45.24
CA LEU A 7 46.22 -4.80 45.34
C LEU A 7 44.99 -4.17 44.69
N THR A 8 44.65 -2.92 45.03
CA THR A 8 43.51 -2.23 44.42
C THR A 8 43.66 -2.04 42.91
N LYS A 9 44.89 -1.88 42.41
CA LYS A 9 45.14 -1.73 40.97
C LYS A 9 44.96 -3.08 40.25
N ILE A 10 45.41 -4.17 40.86
CA ILE A 10 45.24 -5.53 40.32
C ILE A 10 43.75 -5.91 40.32
N GLU A 11 43.04 -5.69 41.43
CA GLU A 11 41.60 -5.96 41.52
C GLU A 11 40.82 -5.17 40.46
N PHE A 12 41.11 -3.88 40.31
CA PHE A 12 40.45 -3.05 39.30
C PHE A 12 40.72 -3.53 37.86
N THR A 13 41.97 -3.88 37.54
CA THR A 13 42.32 -4.40 36.22
C THR A 13 41.59 -5.72 35.94
N LEU A 14 41.62 -6.66 36.88
CA LEU A 14 40.94 -7.95 36.74
C LEU A 14 39.42 -7.77 36.62
N SER A 15 38.79 -6.92 37.44
CA SER A 15 37.35 -6.66 37.34
C SER A 15 36.95 -6.07 35.99
N LYS A 16 37.77 -5.19 35.42
CA LYS A 16 37.53 -4.61 34.09
C LYS A 16 37.65 -5.66 32.99
N GLU A 17 38.65 -6.53 33.07
CA GLU A 17 38.91 -7.59 32.10
C GLU A 17 37.81 -8.66 32.15
N ILE A 18 37.42 -9.10 33.35
CA ILE A 18 36.29 -9.99 33.61
C ILE A 18 34.99 -9.38 33.04
N SER A 19 34.69 -8.11 33.35
CA SER A 19 33.49 -7.45 32.83
C SER A 19 33.48 -7.35 31.29
N ALA A 20 34.64 -7.16 30.67
CA ALA A 20 34.78 -7.14 29.22
C ALA A 20 34.60 -8.54 28.60
N GLU A 21 35.09 -9.60 29.25
CA GLU A 21 34.92 -11.00 28.85
C GLU A 21 33.46 -11.43 28.93
N PHE A 22 32.78 -11.16 30.06
CA PHE A 22 31.35 -11.40 30.24
C PHE A 22 30.48 -10.68 29.19
N ASN A 23 30.86 -9.46 28.77
CA ASN A 23 30.13 -8.72 27.74
C ASN A 23 30.34 -9.33 26.34
N LYS A 24 31.52 -9.89 26.04
CA LYS A 24 31.74 -10.64 24.80
C LYS A 24 30.93 -11.93 24.77
N GLU A 25 30.86 -12.65 25.90
CA GLU A 25 30.10 -13.89 26.03
C GLU A 25 28.58 -13.62 25.91
N ALA A 26 28.07 -12.56 26.53
CA ALA A 26 26.67 -12.14 26.36
C ALA A 26 26.32 -11.79 24.90
N LYS A 27 27.21 -11.08 24.19
CA LYS A 27 27.03 -10.79 22.75
C LYS A 27 27.13 -12.04 21.88
N PHE A 28 27.92 -13.03 22.29
CA PHE A 28 28.05 -14.30 21.59
C PHE A 28 26.79 -15.14 21.72
N GLU A 29 26.17 -15.18 22.91
CA GLU A 29 24.88 -15.84 23.15
C GLU A 29 23.73 -15.19 22.36
N GLU A 30 23.69 -13.85 22.30
CA GLU A 30 22.72 -13.11 21.47
C GLU A 30 22.89 -13.44 19.98
N LEU A 31 24.13 -13.54 19.52
CA LEU A 31 24.45 -13.94 18.14
C LEU A 31 24.06 -15.39 17.83
N LEU A 32 24.26 -16.32 18.77
CA LEU A 32 23.81 -17.71 18.67
C LEU A 32 22.29 -17.81 18.57
N SER A 33 21.57 -17.03 19.39
CA SER A 33 20.11 -16.94 19.34
C SER A 33 19.64 -16.41 17.99
N LEU A 34 20.23 -15.32 17.51
CA LEU A 34 19.89 -14.74 16.20
C LEU A 34 20.19 -15.70 15.05
N LYS A 35 21.31 -16.42 15.12
CA LYS A 35 21.66 -17.46 14.13
C LYS A 35 20.62 -18.57 14.11
N SER A 36 20.16 -19.03 15.27
CA SER A 36 19.11 -20.05 15.38
C SER A 36 17.79 -19.59 14.73
N GLN A 37 17.36 -18.36 15.02
CA GLN A 37 16.15 -17.78 14.43
C GLN A 37 16.27 -17.65 12.91
N LEU A 38 17.44 -17.23 12.41
CA LEU A 38 17.68 -17.09 10.97
C LEU A 38 17.65 -18.45 10.26
N THR A 39 18.19 -19.51 10.88
CA THR A 39 18.15 -20.86 10.31
C THR A 39 16.73 -21.43 10.27
N GLU A 40 15.92 -21.15 11.28
CA GLU A 40 14.51 -21.56 11.30
C GLU A 40 13.72 -20.86 10.20
N LYS A 41 13.90 -19.54 10.05
CA LYS A 41 13.29 -18.75 8.97
C LYS A 41 13.71 -19.21 7.58
N LEU A 42 14.96 -19.63 7.41
CA LEU A 42 15.44 -20.17 6.14
C LEU A 42 14.76 -21.51 5.80
N ASN A 43 14.60 -22.41 6.78
CA ASN A 43 13.93 -23.68 6.57
C ASN A 43 12.44 -23.50 6.25
N GLU A 44 11.76 -22.54 6.89
CA GLU A 44 10.38 -22.17 6.55
C GLU A 44 10.25 -21.72 5.08
N LEU A 45 11.18 -20.89 4.60
CA LEU A 45 11.19 -20.41 3.21
C LEU A 45 11.45 -21.54 2.21
N ILE A 46 12.37 -22.45 2.53
CA ILE A 46 12.63 -23.63 1.68
C ILE A 46 11.37 -24.49 1.56
N ASN A 47 10.71 -24.78 2.69
CA ASN A 47 9.48 -25.58 2.69
C ASN A 47 8.33 -24.89 1.93
N ALA A 48 8.24 -23.56 2.01
CA ALA A 48 7.25 -22.79 1.27
C ALA A 48 7.51 -22.86 -0.25
N ASP A 49 8.77 -22.78 -0.68
CA ASP A 49 9.15 -22.90 -2.09
C ASP A 49 8.81 -24.30 -2.63
N GLU A 50 9.15 -25.37 -1.90
CA GLU A 50 8.80 -26.74 -2.28
C GLU A 50 7.28 -26.92 -2.45
N ASN A 51 6.48 -26.33 -1.56
CA ASN A 51 5.01 -26.39 -1.66
C ASN A 51 4.49 -25.63 -2.88
N ILE A 52 5.04 -24.45 -3.18
CA ILE A 52 4.68 -23.68 -4.39
C ILE A 52 5.04 -24.47 -5.65
N GLN A 53 6.21 -25.10 -5.70
CA GLN A 53 6.62 -25.95 -6.82
C GLN A 53 5.68 -27.14 -7.02
N LEU A 54 5.22 -27.77 -5.93
CA LEU A 54 4.23 -28.84 -6.00
C LEU A 54 2.88 -28.35 -6.53
N GLN A 55 2.42 -27.17 -6.10
CA GLN A 55 1.17 -26.57 -6.58
C GLN A 55 1.23 -26.28 -8.08
N ILE A 56 2.34 -25.68 -8.55
CA ILE A 56 2.56 -25.43 -9.99
C ILE A 56 2.48 -26.74 -10.77
N LYS A 57 3.17 -27.79 -10.32
CA LYS A 57 3.18 -29.09 -11.00
C LYS A 57 1.80 -29.76 -11.04
N ILE A 58 1.02 -29.62 -9.97
CA ILE A 58 -0.37 -30.12 -9.93
C ILE A 58 -1.23 -29.36 -10.94
N SER A 59 -1.10 -28.03 -11.02
CA SER A 59 -1.84 -27.21 -12.00
C SER A 59 -1.47 -27.57 -13.44
N GLU A 60 -0.19 -27.80 -13.73
CA GLU A 60 0.26 -28.27 -15.06
C GLU A 60 -0.32 -29.64 -15.40
N MET A 61 -0.27 -30.59 -14.47
CA MET A 61 -0.89 -31.91 -14.66
C MET A 61 -2.41 -31.82 -14.87
N ALA A 62 -3.11 -30.93 -14.15
CA ALA A 62 -4.54 -30.73 -14.30
C ALA A 62 -4.88 -30.20 -15.70
N ALA A 63 -4.13 -29.22 -16.20
CA ALA A 63 -4.27 -28.69 -17.57
C ALA A 63 -4.07 -29.78 -18.63
N ASP A 64 -3.04 -30.62 -18.50
CA ASP A 64 -2.79 -31.75 -19.40
C ASP A 64 -3.94 -32.76 -19.40
N THR A 65 -4.49 -33.11 -18.23
CA THR A 65 -5.62 -34.02 -18.14
C THR A 65 -6.88 -33.44 -18.78
N TYR A 66 -7.15 -32.15 -18.60
CA TYR A 66 -8.29 -31.47 -19.20
C TYR A 66 -8.22 -31.49 -20.73
N HIS A 67 -7.06 -31.13 -21.31
CA HIS A 67 -6.87 -31.20 -22.76
C HIS A 67 -7.05 -32.62 -23.30
N ARG A 68 -6.65 -33.63 -22.53
CA ARG A 68 -6.83 -35.04 -22.90
C ARG A 68 -8.29 -35.48 -22.87
N MET A 69 -9.08 -35.02 -21.90
CA MET A 69 -10.52 -35.29 -21.80
C MET A 69 -11.32 -34.59 -22.91
N LYS A 70 -10.97 -33.34 -23.26
CA LYS A 70 -11.63 -32.58 -24.34
C LYS A 70 -11.53 -33.22 -25.72
N ASN A 71 -10.50 -34.04 -25.95
CA ASN A 71 -10.31 -34.77 -27.20
C ASN A 71 -11.12 -36.09 -27.28
N ILE A 72 -11.84 -36.47 -26.22
CA ILE A 72 -12.78 -37.60 -26.23
C ILE A 72 -14.16 -37.06 -26.63
N LYS A 73 -14.47 -37.05 -27.93
CA LYS A 73 -15.76 -36.60 -28.49
C LYS A 73 -16.84 -37.64 -28.15
N ILE A 74 -17.81 -37.29 -27.30
CA ILE A 74 -19.06 -38.06 -27.13
C ILE A 74 -20.11 -37.44 -28.05
N GLU A 75 -20.51 -38.16 -29.11
CA GLU A 75 -21.61 -37.77 -29.98
C GLU A 75 -22.97 -38.05 -29.30
N GLY A 76 -23.71 -36.99 -28.95
CA GLY A 76 -25.08 -37.07 -28.43
C GLY A 76 -25.91 -35.85 -28.83
N LYS A 77 -27.04 -36.09 -29.52
CA LYS A 77 -27.92 -35.13 -30.23
C LYS A 77 -28.54 -34.03 -29.34
N GLU A 78 -28.53 -32.80 -29.85
CA GLU A 78 -29.23 -31.62 -29.30
C GLU A 78 -30.75 -31.67 -29.54
N GLY A 79 -31.53 -31.19 -28.57
CA GLY A 79 -32.94 -30.83 -28.71
C GLY A 79 -33.16 -29.43 -28.12
N GLU A 80 -33.68 -28.52 -28.93
CA GLU A 80 -33.96 -27.11 -28.60
C GLU A 80 -35.08 -26.95 -27.57
N VAL A 81 -34.91 -26.01 -26.63
CA VAL A 81 -36.03 -25.34 -25.95
C VAL A 81 -35.76 -23.84 -25.84
N ASN A 82 -36.69 -23.05 -26.36
CA ASN A 82 -36.69 -21.58 -26.43
C ASN A 82 -37.46 -21.01 -25.23
N CYS A 83 -36.84 -20.08 -24.49
CA CYS A 83 -37.54 -19.15 -23.61
C CYS A 83 -36.84 -17.78 -23.63
N LYS A 84 -37.39 -16.86 -24.44
CA LYS A 84 -37.22 -15.41 -24.26
C LYS A 84 -38.18 -14.95 -23.15
N ASP A 85 -37.72 -13.97 -22.37
CA ASP A 85 -38.45 -13.18 -21.37
C ASP A 85 -38.37 -13.62 -19.90
N ILE A 86 -37.17 -13.54 -19.30
CA ILE A 86 -36.99 -13.04 -17.92
C ILE A 86 -35.70 -12.20 -17.86
N PHE A 87 -35.83 -10.87 -17.95
CA PHE A 87 -34.76 -9.95 -17.53
C PHE A 87 -34.76 -9.89 -16.00
N ALA A 88 -34.15 -10.87 -15.38
CA ALA A 88 -33.67 -10.78 -14.01
C ALA A 88 -32.14 -10.77 -14.08
N ASN A 89 -31.52 -9.75 -13.49
CA ASN A 89 -30.08 -9.73 -13.18
C ASN A 89 -29.79 -10.77 -12.09
N ASN A 90 -30.02 -12.03 -12.41
CA ASN A 90 -29.33 -13.13 -11.77
C ASN A 90 -28.00 -13.22 -12.53
N LEU A 91 -26.90 -12.87 -11.86
CA LEU A 91 -25.61 -13.47 -12.18
C LEU A 91 -25.85 -14.97 -12.08
N MET A 92 -26.18 -15.59 -13.21
CA MET A 92 -26.09 -17.02 -13.33
C MET A 92 -24.62 -17.34 -13.10
N GLU A 93 -24.36 -17.99 -11.98
CA GLU A 93 -23.15 -18.74 -11.73
C GLU A 93 -23.16 -19.92 -12.72
N GLU A 94 -23.03 -19.59 -14.01
CA GLU A 94 -22.54 -20.54 -14.99
C GLU A 94 -21.12 -20.85 -14.55
N ASN A 95 -20.85 -22.14 -14.34
CA ASN A 95 -19.50 -22.66 -14.13
C ASN A 95 -18.66 -22.38 -15.39
N GLU A 96 -18.31 -21.11 -15.63
CA GLU A 96 -17.17 -20.76 -16.47
C GLU A 96 -15.96 -21.34 -15.74
N GLU A 97 -15.49 -22.45 -16.28
CA GLU A 97 -14.20 -23.04 -15.96
C GLU A 97 -13.17 -21.93 -15.72
N PHE A 98 -12.58 -21.91 -14.51
CA PHE A 98 -11.65 -20.87 -14.09
C PHE A 98 -10.46 -20.84 -15.06
N ASP A 99 -10.54 -19.95 -16.05
CA ASP A 99 -9.55 -19.81 -17.10
C ASP A 99 -8.30 -19.15 -16.52
N PHE A 100 -7.39 -20.02 -16.06
CA PHE A 100 -6.12 -19.63 -15.47
C PHE A 100 -5.28 -18.81 -16.46
N ASP A 101 -5.46 -19.01 -17.77
CA ASP A 101 -4.79 -18.22 -18.79
C ASP A 101 -5.38 -16.80 -18.88
N ARG A 102 -6.70 -16.62 -18.73
CA ARG A 102 -7.30 -15.28 -18.57
C ARG A 102 -6.79 -14.55 -17.33
N VAL A 103 -6.69 -15.23 -16.18
CA VAL A 103 -6.15 -14.60 -14.95
C VAL A 103 -4.67 -14.28 -15.09
N ARG A 104 -3.88 -15.19 -15.71
CA ARG A 104 -2.47 -14.96 -16.03
C ARG A 104 -2.28 -13.74 -16.94
N ASN A 105 -3.25 -13.42 -17.79
CA ASN A 105 -3.21 -12.26 -18.67
C ASN A 105 -3.64 -10.95 -17.99
N LEU A 106 -4.13 -10.95 -16.74
CA LEU A 106 -4.53 -9.74 -16.02
C LEU A 106 -3.37 -9.02 -15.31
N TRP A 107 -2.29 -9.74 -15.04
CA TRP A 107 -1.14 -9.28 -14.24
C TRP A 107 0.13 -8.85 -14.99
N PRO A 108 0.35 -9.16 -16.29
CA PRO A 108 1.50 -8.63 -17.02
C PRO A 108 1.43 -7.10 -17.08
N LEU A 109 2.60 -6.47 -16.98
CA LEU A 109 2.72 -5.01 -17.02
C LEU A 109 2.21 -4.44 -18.37
N GLU A 110 2.35 -5.24 -19.42
CA GLU A 110 1.86 -4.97 -20.76
C GLU A 110 0.33 -4.82 -20.79
N THR A 111 -0.40 -5.60 -19.98
CA THR A 111 -1.87 -5.53 -19.89
C THR A 111 -2.36 -4.22 -19.28
N ILE A 112 -1.60 -3.64 -18.34
CA ILE A 112 -1.90 -2.32 -17.75
C ILE A 112 -1.27 -1.16 -18.54
N GLY A 113 -0.72 -1.44 -19.74
CA GLY A 113 -0.16 -0.44 -20.64
C GLY A 113 1.29 -0.03 -20.33
N ILE A 114 1.97 -0.74 -19.43
CA ILE A 114 3.38 -0.53 -19.10
C ILE A 114 4.20 -1.53 -19.92
N ASN A 115 4.55 -1.14 -21.14
CA ASN A 115 5.42 -1.94 -22.01
C ASN A 115 6.76 -1.21 -22.19
N PRO A 116 7.91 -1.82 -21.85
CA PRO A 116 9.22 -1.20 -21.98
C PRO A 116 9.60 -0.88 -23.44
N ASP A 117 8.99 -1.55 -24.42
CA ASP A 117 9.23 -1.33 -25.85
C ASP A 117 8.41 -0.16 -26.41
N ASN A 118 7.42 0.35 -25.66
CA ASN A 118 6.64 1.49 -26.10
C ASN A 118 7.48 2.77 -26.02
N GLU A 119 7.56 3.51 -27.12
CA GLU A 119 8.15 4.83 -27.09
C GLU A 119 7.32 5.77 -26.21
N VAL A 120 7.97 6.32 -25.18
CA VAL A 120 7.36 7.35 -24.34
C VAL A 120 7.05 8.57 -25.21
N PRO A 121 5.79 9.05 -25.25
CA PRO A 121 5.42 10.25 -26.00
C PRO A 121 6.32 11.44 -25.65
N LEU A 122 6.57 12.33 -26.62
CA LEU A 122 7.40 13.53 -26.40
C LEU A 122 6.88 14.40 -25.24
N SER A 123 5.56 14.53 -25.10
CA SER A 123 4.91 15.23 -23.98
C SER A 123 5.29 14.62 -22.63
N ASP A 124 5.34 13.29 -22.56
CA ASP A 124 5.58 12.57 -21.32
C ASP A 124 7.06 12.64 -20.94
N LYS A 125 7.96 12.68 -21.93
CA LYS A 125 9.39 12.96 -21.71
C LYS A 125 9.62 14.33 -21.09
N GLU A 126 8.88 15.36 -21.51
CA GLU A 126 8.96 16.71 -20.92
C GLU A 126 8.46 16.73 -19.47
N ILE A 127 7.35 16.03 -19.19
CA ILE A 127 6.80 15.87 -17.84
C ILE A 127 7.78 15.13 -16.92
N LEU A 128 8.38 14.03 -17.39
CA LEU A 128 9.39 13.27 -16.65
C LEU A 128 10.61 14.12 -16.33
N LYS A 129 11.11 14.88 -17.31
CA LYS A 129 12.21 15.82 -17.11
C LYS A 129 11.86 16.88 -16.07
N LEU A 130 10.65 17.43 -16.12
CA LEU A 130 10.16 18.41 -15.14
C LEU A 130 10.06 17.80 -13.74
N PHE A 131 9.60 16.55 -13.64
CA PHE A 131 9.52 15.80 -12.39
C PHE A 131 10.91 15.58 -11.79
N GLU A 132 11.87 15.07 -12.57
CA GLU A 132 13.24 14.85 -12.12
C GLU A 132 13.90 16.16 -11.65
N GLN A 133 13.74 17.25 -12.41
CA GLN A 133 14.30 18.56 -12.07
C GLN A 133 13.70 19.17 -10.80
N ASN A 134 12.41 18.94 -10.55
CA ASN A 134 11.73 19.50 -9.39
C ASN A 134 11.82 18.61 -8.14
N THR A 135 12.29 17.36 -8.28
CA THR A 135 12.41 16.43 -7.17
C THR A 135 13.71 16.69 -6.40
N VAL A 136 13.59 17.05 -5.13
CA VAL A 136 14.72 17.36 -4.26
C VAL A 136 14.59 16.57 -2.97
N TYR A 137 15.71 16.00 -2.50
CA TYR A 137 15.77 15.35 -1.19
C TYR A 137 15.99 16.40 -0.09
N ARG A 138 15.00 16.60 0.79
CA ARG A 138 15.04 17.55 1.92
C ARG A 138 14.36 16.93 3.13
N HIS A 139 14.83 17.27 4.34
CA HIS A 139 14.21 16.81 5.59
C HIS A 139 13.95 15.29 5.67
N LYS A 140 14.88 14.47 5.15
CA LYS A 140 14.78 13.00 5.06
C LYS A 140 13.66 12.46 4.14
N ARG A 141 13.08 13.29 3.27
CA ARG A 141 12.05 12.93 2.30
C ARG A 141 12.35 13.50 0.91
N TYR A 142 11.75 12.93 -0.12
CA TYR A 142 11.72 13.53 -1.45
C TYR A 142 10.54 14.49 -1.54
N GLU A 143 10.81 15.71 -1.97
CA GLU A 143 9.81 16.74 -2.23
C GLU A 143 9.83 17.04 -3.72
N THR A 144 8.66 17.10 -4.36
CA THR A 144 8.53 17.44 -5.78
C THR A 144 7.39 18.42 -5.98
N ARG A 145 7.41 19.15 -7.09
CA ARG A 145 6.32 20.06 -7.44
C ARG A 145 5.18 19.28 -8.09
N LEU A 146 3.95 19.74 -7.85
CA LEU A 146 2.78 19.22 -8.56
C LEU A 146 2.91 19.52 -10.05
N LEU A 147 2.70 18.49 -10.87
CA LEU A 147 2.81 18.55 -12.33
C LEU A 147 1.48 19.04 -12.91
N TRP A 148 1.28 20.35 -12.90
CA TRP A 148 0.10 20.99 -13.46
C TRP A 148 0.12 20.97 -14.98
N LYS A 149 -1.05 20.80 -15.62
CA LYS A 149 -1.20 21.04 -17.05
C LYS A 149 -1.19 22.55 -17.33
N GLU A 150 -0.42 22.99 -18.30
CA GLU A 150 -0.30 24.42 -18.66
C GLU A 150 -1.65 25.00 -19.12
N ASP A 151 -2.47 24.22 -19.83
CA ASP A 151 -3.79 24.63 -20.34
C ASP A 151 -4.92 24.56 -19.29
N SER A 152 -4.59 24.61 -17.99
CA SER A 152 -5.62 24.53 -16.95
C SER A 152 -6.50 25.78 -16.97
N LYS A 153 -7.78 25.60 -17.32
CA LYS A 153 -8.79 26.66 -17.17
C LYS A 153 -8.90 27.02 -15.70
N GLU A 154 -9.00 28.30 -15.41
CA GLU A 154 -9.22 28.79 -14.05
C GLU A 154 -10.46 28.12 -13.43
N LEU A 155 -10.27 27.49 -12.27
CA LEU A 155 -11.38 26.84 -11.56
C LEU A 155 -12.31 27.92 -11.02
N ARG A 156 -13.59 27.85 -11.38
CA ARG A 156 -14.60 28.73 -10.76
C ARG A 156 -14.67 28.45 -9.26
N SER A 157 -14.85 29.51 -8.48
CA SER A 157 -15.01 29.40 -7.02
C SER A 157 -16.16 28.46 -6.66
N ASN A 158 -15.88 27.49 -5.80
CA ASN A 158 -16.86 26.54 -5.28
C ASN A 158 -17.28 26.83 -3.83
N TYR A 159 -16.95 28.03 -3.32
CA TYR A 159 -17.12 28.40 -1.93
C TYR A 159 -18.55 28.18 -1.41
N GLU A 160 -19.57 28.65 -2.13
CA GLU A 160 -20.97 28.52 -1.69
C GLU A 160 -21.43 27.05 -1.59
N ILE A 161 -20.91 26.18 -2.46
CA ILE A 161 -21.19 24.73 -2.42
C ILE A 161 -20.50 24.12 -1.19
N ALA A 162 -19.23 24.45 -0.97
CA ALA A 162 -18.47 23.95 0.18
C ALA A 162 -19.08 24.41 1.51
N LYS A 163 -19.47 25.68 1.60
CA LYS A 163 -20.18 26.26 2.75
C LYS A 163 -21.47 25.51 3.06
N ARG A 164 -22.29 25.22 2.05
CA ARG A 164 -23.54 24.45 2.23
C ARG A 164 -23.26 23.04 2.74
N ARG A 165 -22.23 22.37 2.21
CA ARG A 165 -21.82 21.03 2.66
C ARG A 165 -21.32 21.05 4.10
N LEU A 166 -20.52 22.05 4.48
CA LEU A 166 -20.06 22.24 5.86
C LEU A 166 -21.23 22.43 6.84
N LEU A 167 -22.21 23.25 6.48
CA LEU A 167 -23.43 23.43 7.29
C LEU A 167 -24.23 22.12 7.43
N GLY A 168 -24.29 21.32 6.37
CA GLY A 168 -24.88 19.98 6.41
C GLY A 168 -24.13 19.05 7.37
N LEU A 169 -22.79 19.01 7.28
CA LEU A 169 -21.94 18.22 8.17
C LEU A 169 -22.12 18.63 9.63
N ARG A 170 -22.23 19.94 9.92
CA ARG A 170 -22.49 20.44 11.28
C ARG A 170 -23.80 19.89 11.85
N LYS A 171 -24.87 19.82 11.05
CA LYS A 171 -26.14 19.22 11.48
C LYS A 171 -26.02 17.73 11.79
N THR A 172 -25.10 17.02 11.12
CA THR A 172 -24.80 15.61 11.44
C THR A 172 -24.09 15.49 12.79
N PHE A 173 -23.12 16.37 13.04
CA PHE A 173 -22.42 16.44 14.34
C PHE A 173 -23.35 16.79 15.50
N GLU A 174 -24.32 17.70 15.29
CA GLU A 174 -25.34 18.02 16.29
C GLU A 174 -26.21 16.81 16.67
N LYS A 175 -26.34 15.80 15.79
CA LYS A 175 -27.11 14.58 16.05
C LYS A 175 -26.28 13.44 16.64
N ASN A 176 -24.96 13.47 16.44
CA ASN A 176 -24.05 12.41 16.85
C ASN A 176 -22.78 13.04 17.45
N GLU A 177 -22.80 13.22 18.77
CA GLU A 177 -21.71 13.83 19.53
C GLU A 177 -20.43 12.98 19.50
N GLU A 178 -20.56 11.65 19.52
CA GLU A 178 -19.40 10.75 19.47
C GLU A 178 -18.63 10.91 18.14
N LEU A 179 -19.36 11.00 17.03
CA LEU A 179 -18.77 11.25 15.72
C LEU A 179 -18.04 12.60 15.68
N TYR A 180 -18.63 13.64 16.27
CA TYR A 180 -18.02 14.95 16.34
C TYR A 180 -16.70 14.94 17.12
N LEU A 181 -16.66 14.30 18.29
CA LEU A 181 -15.47 14.23 19.13
C LEU A 181 -14.31 13.53 18.41
N LYS A 182 -14.57 12.38 17.78
CA LYS A 182 -13.56 11.66 16.97
C LYS A 182 -13.09 12.50 15.79
N TYR A 183 -14.00 13.18 15.11
CA TYR A 183 -13.68 14.01 13.97
C TYR A 183 -12.78 15.20 14.36
N ASP A 184 -13.10 15.90 15.45
CA ASP A 184 -12.31 17.01 15.98
C ASP A 184 -10.92 16.54 16.45
N GLU A 185 -10.83 15.37 17.07
CA GLU A 185 -9.57 14.75 17.46
C GLU A 185 -8.65 14.51 16.25
N ILE A 186 -9.17 13.89 15.18
CA ILE A 186 -8.42 13.62 13.95
C ILE A 186 -7.93 14.91 13.28
N ILE A 187 -8.79 15.93 13.18
CA ILE A 187 -8.39 17.21 12.59
C ILE A 187 -7.29 17.88 13.43
N LYS A 188 -7.38 17.82 14.76
CA LYS A 188 -6.32 18.33 15.64
C LYS A 188 -5.03 17.53 15.53
N GLU A 189 -5.11 16.22 15.37
CA GLU A 189 -3.96 15.35 15.12
C GLU A 189 -3.26 15.72 13.82
N HIS A 190 -3.99 15.81 12.71
CA HIS A 190 -3.41 16.24 11.42
C HIS A 190 -2.78 17.63 11.48
N LEU A 191 -3.32 18.54 12.30
CA LEU A 191 -2.73 19.85 12.53
C LEU A 191 -1.43 19.76 13.34
N ARG A 192 -1.36 18.88 14.35
CA ARG A 192 -0.13 18.64 15.14
C ARG A 192 0.95 17.98 14.30
N ASP A 193 0.57 17.04 13.43
CA ASP A 193 1.49 16.31 12.57
C ASP A 193 1.99 17.14 11.37
N GLY A 194 1.43 18.33 11.18
CA GLY A 194 1.77 19.22 10.06
C GLY A 194 1.27 18.70 8.71
N ILE A 195 0.26 17.82 8.71
CA ILE A 195 -0.43 17.35 7.49
C ILE A 195 -1.33 18.46 6.95
N ILE A 196 -1.97 19.20 7.85
CA ILE A 196 -2.79 20.37 7.52
C ILE A 196 -2.27 21.62 8.22
N GLU A 197 -2.54 22.78 7.63
CA GLU A 197 -2.21 24.08 8.21
C GLU A 197 -3.41 25.02 8.20
N ARG A 198 -3.40 26.02 9.10
CA ARG A 198 -4.43 27.07 9.10
C ARG A 198 -4.14 28.07 7.99
N VAL A 199 -5.02 28.13 7.00
CA VAL A 199 -4.93 29.12 5.93
C VAL A 199 -5.31 30.50 6.46
N ASN A 200 -4.44 31.49 6.25
CA ASN A 200 -4.71 32.89 6.59
C ASN A 200 -5.59 33.54 5.51
N MET A 201 -6.89 33.20 5.53
CA MET A 201 -7.85 33.64 4.52
C MET A 201 -8.68 34.81 5.04
N ASN A 202 -8.65 35.93 4.33
CA ASN A 202 -9.62 36.99 4.49
C ASN A 202 -10.80 36.73 3.53
N LEU A 203 -11.96 36.37 4.08
CA LEU A 203 -13.15 36.01 3.28
C LEU A 203 -13.64 37.16 2.37
N ASP A 204 -13.36 38.42 2.69
CA ASP A 204 -13.83 39.53 1.88
C ASP A 204 -12.90 39.86 0.71
N LYS A 205 -11.63 39.39 0.77
CA LYS A 205 -10.60 39.72 -0.23
C LYS A 205 -10.15 38.52 -1.05
N ASN A 206 -10.10 37.33 -0.45
CA ASN A 206 -9.40 36.16 -1.00
C ASN A 206 -10.29 34.92 -1.14
N ILE A 207 -11.61 35.05 -1.11
CA ILE A 207 -12.52 33.88 -1.16
C ILE A 207 -12.45 33.13 -2.49
N ASN A 208 -12.03 33.82 -3.56
CA ASN A 208 -11.89 33.27 -4.91
C ASN A 208 -10.47 32.78 -5.20
N THR A 209 -9.52 32.91 -4.28
CA THR A 209 -8.11 32.49 -4.52
C THR A 209 -7.87 31.02 -4.23
N GLY A 210 -8.89 30.26 -3.84
CA GLY A 210 -8.75 28.85 -3.46
C GLY A 210 -9.96 28.02 -3.85
N TYR A 211 -9.73 26.71 -3.96
CA TYR A 211 -10.77 25.72 -4.17
C TYR A 211 -10.98 24.91 -2.90
N PHE A 212 -12.23 24.77 -2.45
CA PHE A 212 -12.56 24.15 -1.17
C PHE A 212 -12.90 22.68 -1.37
N LEU A 213 -12.17 21.78 -0.72
CA LEU A 213 -12.49 20.36 -0.74
C LEU A 213 -13.54 20.04 0.32
N PRO A 214 -14.72 19.51 -0.06
CA PRO A 214 -15.70 19.05 0.90
C PRO A 214 -15.20 17.78 1.59
N HIS A 215 -15.25 17.77 2.92
CA HIS A 215 -14.86 16.62 3.71
C HIS A 215 -16.08 15.82 4.19
N HIS A 216 -15.95 14.50 4.27
CA HIS A 216 -16.98 13.59 4.77
C HIS A 216 -16.34 12.53 5.66
N ALA A 217 -16.97 12.22 6.79
CA ALA A 217 -16.47 11.19 7.70
C ALA A 217 -16.85 9.80 7.17
N VAL A 218 -15.88 8.89 7.11
CA VAL A 218 -16.12 7.47 6.81
C VAL A 218 -15.98 6.70 8.11
N VAL A 219 -17.07 6.10 8.58
CA VAL A 219 -17.11 5.29 9.80
C VAL A 219 -16.95 3.83 9.41
N ARG A 220 -16.00 3.13 10.03
CA ARG A 220 -15.87 1.67 9.91
C ARG A 220 -16.77 1.04 10.96
N GLU A 221 -17.59 0.08 10.53
CA GLU A 221 -18.42 -0.78 11.39
C GLU A 221 -17.63 -1.97 11.92
#